data_AF-A0A0R1W8S6-F1
#
_entry.id   AF-A0A0R1W8S6-F1
#
_cell.length_a   1.000
_cell.length_b   1.000
_cell.length_c   1.000
_cell.angle_alpha   90.00
_cell.angle_beta   90.00
_cell.angle_gamma   90.00
#
_symmetry.space_group_name_H-M   'P 1'
#
loop_
_entity.id
_entity.type
_entity.pdbx_description
1 polymer ?
#
loop_
_entity_poly.entity_id
_entity_poly.type
_entity_poly.pdbx_seq_one_letter_code
_entity_poly.pdbx_strand_id
1 'polypeptide(L)'
;MEWIAVAKMTVEEVKAKLADLKERITTTKQDSEEFNQAVVELHDLDKVLNIDEMDVIVKNLGRQLTDDEYAALIVASANQEDVFDLFPGIERPADLNSLKK
;
A
#
# COMPACT_ATOMS: atom_id res chain seq x y z
N MET A 1 19.46 -8.22 25.48
CA MET A 1 18.32 -7.59 24.79
C MET A 1 18.47 -7.91 23.32
N GLU A 2 17.80 -8.95 22.86
CA GLU A 2 17.73 -9.25 21.43
C GLU A 2 16.86 -8.16 20.80
N TRP A 3 17.49 -7.29 20.03
CA TRP A 3 16.78 -6.38 19.16
C TRP A 3 16.10 -7.26 18.12
N ILE A 4 14.80 -7.49 18.26
CA ILE A 4 14.01 -8.09 17.19
C ILE A 4 14.14 -7.11 16.03
N ALA A 5 14.98 -7.45 15.05
CA ALA A 5 14.98 -6.77 13.77
C ALA A 5 13.55 -6.93 13.23
N VAL A 6 12.73 -5.90 13.36
CA VAL A 6 11.46 -5.83 12.66
C VAL A 6 11.85 -5.94 11.19
N ALA A 7 11.58 -7.10 10.59
CA ALA A 7 11.95 -7.37 9.22
C ALA A 7 11.33 -6.27 8.36
N LYS A 8 12.18 -5.43 7.76
CA LYS A 8 11.71 -4.41 6.83
C LYS A 8 11.02 -5.13 5.68
N MET A 9 9.79 -4.74 5.38
CA MET A 9 9.12 -5.26 4.20
C MET A 9 9.84 -4.73 2.96
N THR A 10 10.03 -5.58 1.95
CA THR A 10 10.62 -5.17 0.67
C THR A 10 9.56 -5.05 -0.41
N VAL A 11 9.83 -4.24 -1.44
CA VAL A 11 8.89 -4.02 -2.56
C VAL A 11 8.63 -5.32 -3.31
N GLU A 12 9.65 -6.17 -3.47
CA GLU A 12 9.52 -7.46 -4.14
C GLU A 12 8.57 -8.41 -3.39
N GLU A 13 8.66 -8.48 -2.06
CA GLU A 13 7.76 -9.30 -1.23
C GLU A 13 6.32 -8.81 -1.29
N VAL A 14 6.12 -7.49 -1.20
CA VAL A 14 4.77 -6.91 -1.29
C VAL A 14 4.17 -7.10 -2.67
N LYS A 15 4.95 -6.91 -3.75
CA LYS A 15 4.50 -7.18 -5.12
C LYS A 15 4.10 -8.63 -5.31
N ALA A 16 4.93 -9.57 -4.84
CA ALA A 16 4.64 -10.99 -4.93
C ALA A 16 3.35 -11.32 -4.18
N LYS A 17 3.16 -10.76 -2.98
CA LYS A 17 1.95 -10.94 -2.18
C LYS A 17 0.71 -10.31 -2.83
N LEU A 18 0.81 -9.11 -3.39
CA LEU A 18 -0.29 -8.47 -4.12
C LEU A 18 -0.70 -9.30 -5.35
N ALA A 19 0.27 -9.83 -6.09
CA ALA A 19 0.00 -10.69 -7.24
C ALA A 19 -0.71 -11.98 -6.83
N ASP A 20 -0.24 -12.66 -5.78
CA ASP A 20 -0.87 -13.86 -5.20
C ASP A 20 -2.32 -13.57 -4.75
N LEU A 21 -2.52 -12.52 -3.97
CA LEU A 21 -3.84 -12.15 -3.47
C LEU A 21 -4.82 -11.81 -4.60
N LYS A 22 -4.36 -11.06 -5.61
CA LYS A 22 -5.18 -10.75 -6.79
C LYS A 22 -5.53 -12.00 -7.59
N GLU A 23 -4.57 -12.92 -7.76
CA GLU A 23 -4.82 -14.20 -8.43
C GLU A 23 -5.86 -15.02 -7.68
N ARG A 24 -5.71 -15.19 -6.36
CA ARG A 24 -6.67 -15.90 -5.50
C ARG A 24 -8.05 -15.27 -5.56
N ILE A 25 -8.16 -13.95 -5.45
CA ILE A 25 -9.44 -13.22 -5.55
C ILE A 25 -10.10 -13.43 -6.93
N THR A 26 -9.31 -13.52 -7.99
CA THR A 26 -9.82 -13.65 -9.37
C THR A 26 -10.19 -15.09 -9.73
N THR A 27 -9.47 -16.07 -9.21
CA THR A 27 -9.64 -17.50 -9.55
C THR A 27 -10.58 -18.24 -8.60
N THR A 28 -10.73 -17.74 -7.38
CA THR A 28 -11.56 -18.35 -6.34
C THR A 28 -12.99 -17.82 -6.38
N LYS A 29 -13.96 -18.68 -6.05
CA LYS A 29 -15.38 -18.31 -5.98
C LYS A 29 -15.62 -17.29 -4.87
N GLN A 30 -16.39 -16.23 -5.16
CA GLN A 30 -16.66 -15.12 -4.24
C GLN A 30 -17.27 -15.54 -2.89
N ASP A 31 -18.06 -16.60 -2.85
CA ASP A 31 -18.67 -17.10 -1.59
C ASP A 31 -17.76 -18.06 -0.81
N SER A 32 -16.52 -18.29 -1.24
CA SER A 32 -15.61 -19.22 -0.55
C SER A 32 -14.90 -18.56 0.62
N GLU A 33 -14.50 -19.37 1.61
CA GLU A 33 -13.66 -18.93 2.71
C GLU A 33 -12.31 -18.37 2.21
N GLU A 34 -11.74 -18.99 1.18
CA GLU A 34 -10.46 -18.57 0.61
C GLU A 34 -10.55 -17.19 -0.08
N PHE A 35 -11.66 -16.87 -0.75
CA PHE A 35 -11.89 -15.53 -1.30
C PHE A 35 -11.96 -14.50 -0.18
N ASN A 36 -12.76 -14.78 0.86
CA ASN A 36 -12.87 -13.88 2.02
C ASN A 36 -11.52 -13.68 2.70
N GLN A 37 -10.72 -14.74 2.86
CA GLN A 37 -9.39 -14.67 3.44
C GLN A 37 -8.46 -13.80 2.59
N ALA A 38 -8.42 -14.00 1.26
CA ALA A 38 -7.59 -13.20 0.38
C ALA A 38 -7.97 -11.71 0.38
N VAL A 39 -9.27 -11.40 0.45
CA VAL A 39 -9.76 -10.02 0.58
C VAL A 39 -9.36 -9.41 1.92
N VAL A 40 -9.44 -10.16 3.02
CA VAL A 40 -9.01 -9.68 4.34
C VAL A 40 -7.50 -9.41 4.35
N GLU A 41 -6.70 -10.30 3.79
CA GLU A 41 -5.24 -10.13 3.69
C GLU A 41 -4.86 -8.91 2.85
N LEU A 42 -5.57 -8.66 1.74
CA LEU A 42 -5.39 -7.46 0.93
C LEU A 42 -5.74 -6.20 1.74
N HIS A 43 -6.87 -6.23 2.43
CA HIS A 43 -7.30 -5.11 3.26
C HIS A 43 -6.36 -4.85 4.44
N ASP A 44 -5.74 -5.88 5.03
CA ASP A 44 -4.71 -5.70 6.07
C ASP A 44 -3.42 -5.09 5.52
N LEU A 45 -3.03 -5.39 4.28
CA LEU A 45 -1.94 -4.67 3.61
C LEU A 45 -2.30 -3.20 3.41
N ASP A 46 -3.52 -2.92 2.99
CA ASP A 46 -4.00 -1.55 2.77
C ASP A 46 -4.09 -0.74 4.06
N LYS A 47 -4.36 -1.36 5.21
CA LYS A 47 -4.34 -0.67 6.53
C LYS A 47 -2.98 -0.10 6.89
N VAL A 48 -1.90 -0.64 6.33
CA VAL A 48 -0.54 -0.14 6.55
C VAL A 48 -0.33 1.17 5.79
N LEU A 49 -1.11 1.43 4.74
CA LEU A 49 -1.03 2.65 3.98
C LEU A 49 -1.57 3.84 4.76
N ASN A 50 -0.84 4.94 4.69
CA ASN A 50 -1.39 6.24 5.09
C ASN A 50 -2.33 6.74 3.99
N ILE A 51 -3.64 6.45 4.15
CA ILE A 51 -4.69 6.80 3.17
C ILE A 51 -4.69 8.30 2.85
N ASP A 52 -4.41 9.17 3.83
CA ASP A 52 -4.35 10.62 3.61
C ASP A 52 -3.19 11.00 2.67
N GLU A 53 -2.02 10.38 2.81
CA GLU A 53 -0.87 10.64 1.92
C GLU A 53 -1.07 10.02 0.53
N MET A 54 -1.66 8.82 0.47
CA MET A 54 -1.99 8.18 -0.80
C MET A 54 -2.99 9.00 -1.62
N ASP A 55 -4.03 9.55 -0.98
CA ASP A 55 -5.03 10.38 -1.64
C ASP A 55 -4.41 11.63 -2.27
N VAL A 56 -3.44 12.27 -1.60
CA VAL A 56 -2.67 13.38 -2.16
C VAL A 56 -1.91 12.95 -3.40
N ILE A 57 -1.17 11.84 -3.30
CA ILE A 57 -0.35 11.32 -4.39
C ILE A 57 -1.23 11.02 -5.61
N VAL A 58 -2.35 10.31 -5.41
CA VAL A 58 -3.29 9.97 -6.49
C VAL A 58 -3.92 11.22 -7.12
N LYS A 59 -4.37 12.19 -6.32
CA LYS A 59 -4.94 13.45 -6.81
C LYS A 59 -3.93 14.26 -7.64
N ASN A 60 -2.67 14.32 -7.21
CA ASN A 60 -1.63 15.06 -7.92
C ASN A 60 -1.13 14.33 -9.17
N LEU A 61 -1.10 12.99 -9.16
CA LEU A 61 -0.73 12.20 -10.33
C LEU A 61 -1.76 12.33 -11.47
N GLY A 62 -3.04 12.55 -11.15
CA GLY A 62 -4.12 12.59 -12.15
C GLY A 62 -4.35 11.25 -12.86
N ARG A 63 -3.75 10.17 -12.34
CA ARG A 63 -3.86 8.79 -12.83
C ARG A 63 -3.87 7.80 -11.68
N GLN A 64 -4.26 6.56 -11.97
CA GLN A 64 -4.12 5.46 -11.01
C GLN A 64 -2.64 5.10 -10.81
N LEU A 65 -2.33 4.64 -9.60
CA LEU A 65 -1.03 4.08 -9.24
C LEU A 65 -0.84 2.75 -9.96
N THR A 66 0.38 2.49 -10.44
CA THR A 66 0.75 1.16 -10.92
C THR A 66 0.93 0.20 -9.74
N ASP A 67 0.95 -1.11 -10.00
CA ASP A 67 1.21 -2.10 -8.96
C ASP A 67 2.59 -1.92 -8.29
N ASP A 68 3.57 -1.47 -9.06
CA ASP A 68 4.91 -1.13 -8.55
C ASP A 68 4.88 0.05 -7.59
N GLU A 69 4.19 1.13 -7.96
CA GLU A 69 4.04 2.32 -7.14
C GLU A 69 3.23 2.03 -5.88
N TYR A 70 2.17 1.23 -6.01
CA TYR A 70 1.35 0.80 -4.89
C TYR A 70 2.13 -0.05 -3.90
N ALA A 71 2.91 -1.02 -4.38
CA ALA A 71 3.77 -1.83 -3.52
C ALA A 71 4.85 -1.00 -2.84
N ALA A 72 5.46 -0.04 -3.56
CA ALA A 72 6.45 0.87 -2.98
C ALA A 72 5.84 1.75 -1.86
N LEU A 73 4.61 2.23 -2.04
CA LEU A 73 3.87 2.98 -1.02
C LEU A 73 3.60 2.15 0.24
N ILE A 74 3.16 0.90 0.08
CA ILE A 74 2.93 -0.02 1.21
C ILE A 74 4.22 -0.21 1.98
N VAL A 75 5.34 -0.44 1.28
CA VAL A 75 6.65 -0.65 1.89
C VAL A 75 7.14 0.58 2.62
N ALA A 76 7.09 1.76 1.98
CA ALA A 76 7.49 3.00 2.60
C ALA A 76 6.64 3.27 3.86
N SER A 77 5.32 3.11 3.77
CA SER A 77 4.42 3.26 4.92
C SER A 77 4.73 2.26 6.05
N ALA A 78 4.93 0.98 5.70
CA ALA A 78 5.26 -0.09 6.65
C ALA A 78 6.59 0.17 7.38
N ASN A 79 7.55 0.73 6.65
CA ASN A 79 8.88 1.05 7.16
C ASN A 79 8.97 2.44 7.81
N GLN A 80 7.86 3.19 7.88
CA GLN A 80 7.82 4.58 8.35
C GLN A 80 8.76 5.52 7.56
N GLU A 81 8.91 5.24 6.28
CA GLU A 81 9.67 6.04 5.32
C GLU A 81 8.72 7.07 4.66
N ASP A 82 9.30 8.16 4.14
CA ASP A 82 8.49 9.20 3.49
C ASP A 82 8.00 8.70 2.13
N VAL A 83 6.68 8.55 1.99
CA VAL A 83 6.04 8.09 0.75
C VAL A 83 6.17 9.09 -0.40
N PHE A 84 6.40 10.38 -0.12
CA PHE A 84 6.56 11.41 -1.15
C PHE A 84 7.92 11.33 -1.85
N ASP A 85 8.93 10.72 -1.22
CA ASP A 85 10.25 10.49 -1.86
C ASP A 85 10.14 9.56 -3.08
N LEU A 86 9.10 8.72 -3.14
CA LEU A 86 8.83 7.83 -4.26
C LEU A 86 8.27 8.58 -5.49
N PHE A 87 7.75 9.80 -5.31
CA PHE A 87 7.08 10.57 -6.35
C PHE A 87 7.74 11.96 -6.52
N PRO A 88 8.96 12.01 -7.10
CA PRO A 88 9.67 13.27 -7.31
C PRO A 88 8.86 14.16 -8.26
N GLY A 89 8.23 15.19 -7.70
CA GLY A 89 7.32 16.10 -8.41
C GLY A 89 5.98 16.32 -7.71
N ILE A 90 5.64 15.53 -6.70
CA ILE A 90 4.49 15.77 -5.84
C ILE A 90 4.97 16.47 -4.58
N GLU A 91 4.57 17.73 -4.40
CA GLU A 91 4.89 18.46 -3.18
C GLU A 91 4.05 17.96 -2.02
N ARG A 92 4.72 17.63 -0.91
CA ARG A 92 4.04 17.27 0.34
C ARG A 92 3.27 18.50 0.86
N PRO A 93 1.95 18.41 1.04
CA PRO A 93 1.17 19.52 1.56
C PRO A 93 1.58 19.82 3.00
N ALA A 94 1.68 21.11 3.33
CA ALA A 94 2.09 21.57 4.66
C ALA A 94 1.14 21.12 5.79
N ASP A 95 -0.11 20.78 5.45
CA ASP A 95 -1.10 20.24 6.38
C ASP A 95 -1.95 19.18 5.68
N LEU A 96 -1.74 17.90 6.00
CA LEU A 96 -2.55 16.79 5.48
C LEU A 96 -4.01 16.87 5.96
N ASN A 97 -4.29 17.51 7.09
CA ASN A 97 -5.65 17.69 7.61
C ASN A 97 -6.48 18.69 6.79
N SER A 98 -5.85 19.60 6.06
CA SER A 98 -6.50 20.60 5.22
C SER A 98 -7.22 20.02 4.00
N LEU A 99 -6.90 18.77 3.65
CA LEU A 99 -7.43 18.03 2.50
C LEU A 99 -8.79 17.38 2.77
N LYS A 100 -9.25 17.34 4.03
CA LYS A 100 -10.53 16.72 4.45
C LYS A 100 -11.76 17.63 4.22
N LYS A 101 -11.65 18.63 3.35
CA LYS A 101 -12.70 19.63 3.07
C LYS A 101 -13.62 19.23 1.92
#